data_AF-A0A0N4W0B9-F1
#
_entry.id   AF-A0A0N4W0B9-F1
#
_cell.length_a   1.000
_cell.length_b   1.000
_cell.length_c   1.000
_cell.angle_alpha   90.00
_cell.angle_beta   90.00
_cell.angle_gamma   90.00
#
_symmetry.space_group_name_H-M   'P 1'
#
loop_
_entity.id
_entity.type
_entity.pdbx_description
1 polymer ?
#
loop_
_entity_poly.entity_id
_entity_poly.type
_entity_poly.pdbx_seq_one_letter_code
_entity_poly.pdbx_strand_id
1 'polypeptide(L)'
;MMPTAKEVEEIQEKQLQNPDMQLGVPEQFVLMLSKIPCLLERLKLWIFTLDYKTMEKDIAEPLMDLQLAMKEMEESKTFRKAMSIFLAIGNSLSGTEIKGFQLDYLAKASEVKDPVYKHTLTYHLAEYM
;
A
#
# COMPACT_ATOMS: atom_id res chain seq x y z
N MET A 1 18.11 -12.82 -19.95
CA MET A 1 19.32 -12.13 -20.41
C MET A 1 19.00 -11.49 -21.76
N MET A 2 19.35 -10.22 -21.97
CA MET A 2 19.15 -9.55 -23.27
C MET A 2 20.39 -9.75 -24.14
N PRO A 3 20.25 -10.07 -25.44
CA PRO A 3 21.38 -10.07 -26.36
C PRO A 3 22.03 -8.70 -26.41
N THR A 4 23.35 -8.64 -26.26
CA THR A 4 24.09 -7.40 -26.54
C THR A 4 24.50 -7.33 -28.01
N ALA A 5 24.64 -6.12 -28.55
CA ALA A 5 25.08 -5.93 -29.94
C ALA A 5 26.44 -6.60 -30.20
N LYS A 6 27.37 -6.45 -29.25
CA LYS A 6 28.70 -7.06 -29.31
C LYS A 6 28.66 -8.59 -29.36
N GLU A 7 27.86 -9.24 -28.52
CA GLU A 7 27.71 -10.70 -28.55
C GLU A 7 27.13 -11.19 -29.89
N VAL A 8 26.16 -10.46 -30.44
CA VAL A 8 25.54 -10.79 -31.73
C VAL A 8 26.56 -10.65 -32.87
N GLU A 9 27.34 -9.56 -32.88
CA GLU A 9 28.41 -9.32 -33.86
C GLU A 9 29.47 -10.42 -33.81
N GLU A 10 29.98 -10.76 -32.62
CA GLU A 10 31.01 -11.81 -32.46
C GLU A 10 30.55 -13.18 -32.96
N ILE A 11 29.28 -13.55 -32.71
CA ILE A 11 28.71 -14.81 -33.19
C ILE A 11 28.59 -14.79 -34.72
N GLN A 12 28.12 -13.69 -35.30
CA GLN A 12 27.96 -13.55 -36.75
C GLN A 12 29.31 -13.57 -37.49
N GLU A 13 30.32 -12.87 -36.97
CA GLU A 13 31.66 -12.85 -37.55
C GLU A 13 32.29 -14.24 -37.56
N LYS A 14 32.22 -14.97 -36.44
CA LYS A 14 32.77 -16.34 -36.34
C LYS A 14 32.05 -17.32 -37.26
N GLN A 15 30.76 -17.15 -37.46
CA GLN A 15 29.97 -17.97 -38.39
C GLN A 15 30.31 -17.66 -39.85
N LEU A 16 30.61 -16.39 -40.17
CA LEU A 16 31.02 -15.98 -41.52
C LEU A 16 32.44 -16.47 -41.86
N GLN A 17 33.33 -16.50 -40.86
CA GLN A 17 34.69 -17.04 -40.99
C GLN A 17 34.70 -18.58 -41.11
N ASN A 18 33.72 -19.28 -40.53
CA ASN A 18 33.64 -20.75 -40.55
C ASN A 18 32.22 -21.21 -40.90
N PRO A 19 31.83 -21.21 -42.19
CA PRO A 19 30.46 -21.50 -42.62
C PRO A 19 29.97 -22.92 -42.25
N ASP A 20 30.88 -23.89 -42.17
CA ASP A 20 30.58 -25.27 -41.81
C ASP A 20 30.45 -25.50 -40.29
N MET A 21 30.81 -24.50 -39.48
CA MET A 21 30.74 -24.58 -38.02
C MET A 21 29.29 -24.42 -37.55
N GLN A 22 28.77 -25.45 -36.87
CA GLN A 22 27.45 -25.40 -36.27
C GLN A 22 27.49 -24.58 -34.97
N LEU A 23 26.57 -23.61 -34.85
CA LEU A 23 26.38 -22.86 -33.62
C LEU A 23 25.76 -23.75 -32.53
N GLY A 24 26.18 -23.56 -31.28
CA GLY A 24 25.51 -24.19 -30.14
C GLY A 24 24.11 -23.61 -29.90
N VAL A 25 23.33 -24.31 -29.07
CA VAL A 25 21.96 -23.89 -28.70
C VAL A 25 21.94 -22.48 -28.08
N PRO A 26 22.88 -22.10 -27.18
CA PRO A 26 22.91 -20.75 -26.63
C PRO A 26 23.13 -19.66 -27.70
N GLU A 27 24.07 -19.86 -28.63
CA GLU A 27 24.38 -18.90 -29.69
C GLU A 27 23.19 -18.76 -30.65
N GLN A 28 22.54 -19.87 -31.02
CA GLN A 28 21.32 -19.86 -31.81
C GLN A 28 20.20 -19.08 -31.12
N PHE A 29 20.04 -19.22 -29.80
CA PHE A 29 19.04 -18.51 -29.02
C PHE A 29 19.32 -16.99 -28.97
N VAL A 30 20.57 -16.58 -28.78
CA VAL A 30 20.98 -15.16 -28.81
C VAL A 30 20.68 -14.54 -30.18
N LEU A 31 21.02 -15.21 -31.28
CA LEU A 31 20.70 -14.75 -32.64
C LEU A 31 19.20 -14.74 -32.94
N MET A 32 18.42 -15.66 -32.36
CA MET A 32 16.96 -15.66 -32.50
C MET A 32 16.36 -14.44 -31.81
N LEU A 33 16.79 -14.15 -30.58
CA LEU A 33 16.32 -13.00 -29.82
C LEU A 33 16.69 -11.67 -30.50
N SER A 34 17.89 -11.56 -31.08
CA SER A 34 18.33 -10.32 -31.74
C SER A 34 17.53 -9.97 -33.00
N LYS A 35 16.86 -10.95 -33.62
CA LYS A 35 15.95 -10.74 -34.76
C LYS A 35 14.59 -10.17 -34.35
N ILE A 36 14.24 -10.14 -33.06
CA ILE A 36 12.98 -9.61 -32.58
C ILE A 36 13.08 -8.09 -32.47
N PRO A 37 12.32 -7.31 -33.24
CA PRO A 37 12.39 -5.85 -33.19
C PRO A 37 11.87 -5.33 -31.85
N CYS A 38 12.61 -4.39 -31.24
CA CYS A 38 12.25 -3.75 -29.97
C CYS A 38 11.96 -4.76 -28.86
N LEU A 39 12.79 -5.82 -28.78
CA LEU A 39 12.59 -6.92 -27.83
C LEU A 39 12.47 -6.42 -26.39
N LEU A 40 13.34 -5.49 -25.96
CA LEU A 40 13.34 -4.97 -24.59
C LEU A 40 12.02 -4.25 -24.26
N GLU A 41 11.56 -3.38 -25.15
CA GLU A 41 10.32 -2.62 -24.99
C GLU A 41 9.10 -3.54 -24.94
N ARG A 42 9.07 -4.56 -25.82
CA ARG A 42 8.02 -5.58 -25.84
C ARG A 42 7.98 -6.39 -24.54
N LEU A 43 9.13 -6.82 -24.03
CA LEU A 43 9.21 -7.55 -22.77
C LEU A 43 8.78 -6.68 -21.59
N LYS A 44 9.15 -5.39 -21.57
CA LYS A 44 8.66 -4.43 -20.56
C LYS A 44 7.14 -4.29 -20.60
N LEU A 45 6.56 -4.16 -21.80
CA LEU A 45 5.10 -4.09 -21.98
C LEU A 45 4.41 -5.39 -21.56
N TRP A 46 5.00 -6.55 -21.83
CA TRP A 46 4.45 -7.83 -21.39
C TRP A 46 4.45 -7.98 -19.89
N ILE A 47 5.58 -7.67 -19.22
CA ILE A 47 5.64 -7.66 -17.75
C ILE A 47 4.57 -6.72 -17.19
N PHE A 48 4.49 -5.49 -17.71
CA PHE A 48 3.45 -4.56 -17.31
C PHE A 48 2.04 -5.13 -17.52
N THR A 49 1.75 -5.72 -18.67
CA THR A 49 0.42 -6.26 -18.99
C THR A 49 0.04 -7.43 -18.08
N LEU A 50 1.00 -8.30 -17.75
CA LEU A 50 0.82 -9.42 -16.84
C LEU A 50 0.54 -8.96 -15.41
N ASP A 51 1.25 -7.91 -14.97
CA ASP A 51 1.21 -7.45 -13.57
C ASP A 51 0.18 -6.35 -13.31
N TYR A 52 -0.30 -5.66 -14.36
CA TYR A 52 -1.09 -4.43 -14.24
C TYR A 52 -2.32 -4.61 -13.35
N LYS A 53 -3.07 -5.69 -13.54
CA LYS A 53 -4.30 -5.93 -12.78
C LYS A 53 -4.06 -6.15 -11.30
N THR A 54 -2.97 -6.83 -10.96
CA THR A 54 -2.56 -7.04 -9.57
C THR A 54 -2.10 -5.73 -8.96
N MET A 55 -1.22 -4.99 -9.65
CA MET A 55 -0.71 -3.70 -9.18
C MET A 55 -1.82 -2.65 -9.02
N GLU A 56 -2.78 -2.60 -9.93
CA GLU A 56 -3.97 -1.75 -9.82
C GLU A 56 -4.74 -2.08 -8.53
N LYS A 57 -5.04 -3.36 -8.32
CA LYS A 57 -5.82 -3.84 -7.18
C LYS A 57 -5.11 -3.54 -5.85
N ASP A 58 -3.82 -3.82 -5.77
CA ASP A 58 -2.99 -3.60 -4.57
C ASP A 58 -2.94 -2.12 -4.14
N ILE A 59 -3.19 -1.19 -5.08
CA ILE A 59 -3.26 0.24 -4.80
C ILE A 59 -4.69 0.70 -4.56
N ALA A 60 -5.63 0.26 -5.40
CA ALA A 60 -7.01 0.74 -5.38
C ALA A 60 -7.78 0.27 -4.14
N GLU A 61 -7.60 -0.98 -3.70
CA GLU A 61 -8.33 -1.52 -2.55
C GLU A 61 -7.99 -0.78 -1.25
N PRO A 62 -6.71 -0.59 -0.86
CA PRO A 62 -6.39 0.17 0.36
C PRO A 62 -6.88 1.61 0.34
N LEU A 63 -6.87 2.26 -0.84
CA LEU A 63 -7.39 3.62 -0.99
C LEU A 63 -8.91 3.67 -0.82
N MET A 64 -9.61 2.67 -1.35
CA MET A 64 -11.06 2.55 -1.17
C MET A 64 -11.41 2.27 0.30
N ASP A 65 -10.70 1.35 0.95
CA ASP A 65 -10.88 1.04 2.36
C ASP A 65 -10.65 2.28 3.24
N LEU A 66 -9.59 3.05 2.96
CA LEU A 66 -9.32 4.31 3.65
C LEU A 66 -10.45 5.33 3.44
N GLN A 67 -10.90 5.50 2.19
CA GLN A 67 -12.00 6.42 1.87
C GLN A 67 -13.29 6.04 2.62
N LEU A 68 -13.62 4.74 2.63
CA LEU A 68 -14.80 4.23 3.34
C LEU A 68 -14.68 4.45 4.84
N ALA A 69 -13.54 4.11 5.45
CA ALA A 69 -13.31 4.32 6.88
C ALA A 69 -13.41 5.80 7.29
N MET A 70 -12.87 6.71 6.48
CA MET A 70 -12.98 8.15 6.71
C MET A 70 -14.46 8.60 6.69
N LYS A 71 -15.22 8.13 5.71
CA LYS A 71 -16.64 8.46 5.57
C LYS A 71 -17.47 7.91 6.73
N GLU A 72 -17.25 6.65 7.11
CA GLU A 72 -17.93 6.03 8.24
C GLU A 72 -17.67 6.79 9.54
N MET A 73 -16.42 7.22 9.78
CA MET A 73 -16.07 8.00 10.96
C MET A 73 -16.75 9.38 10.97
N GLU A 74 -16.77 10.07 9.82
CA GLU A 74 -17.40 11.39 9.67
C GLU A 74 -18.93 11.36 9.87
N GLU A 75 -19.57 10.34 9.32
CA GLU A 75 -21.03 10.16 9.35
C GLU A 75 -21.53 9.51 10.65
N SER A 76 -20.66 8.91 11.45
CA SER A 76 -21.02 8.21 12.68
C SER A 76 -21.55 9.16 13.75
N LYS A 77 -22.88 9.21 13.87
CA LYS A 77 -23.60 9.92 14.94
C LYS A 77 -23.21 9.38 16.32
N THR A 78 -23.00 8.07 16.43
CA THR A 78 -22.59 7.41 17.67
C THR A 78 -21.21 7.88 18.12
N PHE A 79 -20.23 7.94 17.20
CA PHE A 79 -18.90 8.46 17.50
C PHE A 79 -18.96 9.94 17.91
N ARG A 80 -19.73 10.76 17.20
CA ARG A 80 -19.94 12.17 17.55
C ARG A 80 -20.55 12.35 18.95
N LYS A 81 -21.55 11.55 19.31
CA LYS A 81 -22.18 11.56 20.64
C LYS A 81 -21.15 11.15 21.71
N ALA A 82 -20.37 10.09 21.46
CA ALA A 82 -19.31 9.65 22.36
C ALA A 82 -18.29 10.77 22.63
N MET A 83 -17.79 11.43 21.58
CA MET A 83 -16.84 12.55 21.73
C MET A 83 -17.44 13.73 22.50
N SER A 84 -18.73 14.01 22.30
CA SER A 84 -19.44 15.08 23.04
C SER A 84 -19.55 14.78 24.53
N ILE A 85 -19.82 13.51 24.89
CA ILE A 85 -19.86 13.07 26.29
C ILE A 85 -18.48 13.18 26.92
N PHE A 86 -17.41 12.73 26.25
CA PHE A 86 -16.05 12.90 26.76
C PHE A 86 -15.69 14.38 26.96
N LEU A 87 -16.05 15.26 26.03
CA LEU A 87 -15.83 16.70 26.17
C LEU A 87 -16.56 17.24 27.40
N ALA A 88 -17.83 16.87 27.60
CA ALA A 88 -18.63 17.31 28.74
C ALA A 88 -18.05 16.84 30.07
N ILE A 89 -17.66 15.57 30.18
CA ILE A 89 -17.03 15.04 31.39
C ILE A 89 -15.68 15.71 31.63
N GLY A 90 -14.84 15.84 30.61
CA GLY A 90 -13.53 16.48 30.72
C GLY A 90 -13.61 17.94 31.19
N ASN A 91 -14.54 18.72 30.62
CA ASN A 91 -14.83 20.10 31.05
C ASN A 91 -15.33 20.13 32.50
N SER A 92 -16.25 19.25 32.87
CA SER A 92 -16.78 19.18 34.24
C SER A 92 -15.71 18.81 35.27
N LEU A 93 -14.82 17.87 34.96
CA LEU A 93 -13.77 17.44 35.88
C LEU A 93 -12.64 18.46 35.99
N SER A 94 -12.33 19.15 34.90
CA SER A 94 -11.21 20.11 34.85
C SER A 94 -11.63 21.53 35.23
N GLY A 95 -12.94 21.81 35.34
CA GLY A 95 -13.46 23.16 35.56
C GLY A 95 -13.19 24.10 34.38
N THR A 96 -13.16 23.57 33.15
CA THR A 96 -12.84 24.30 31.92
C THR A 96 -14.03 24.34 30.97
N GLU A 97 -13.98 25.22 29.97
CA GLU A 97 -14.98 25.31 28.89
C GLU A 97 -14.30 25.26 27.51
N ILE A 98 -13.55 24.19 27.26
CA ILE A 98 -12.93 23.98 25.95
C ILE A 98 -13.97 23.44 24.95
N LYS A 99 -13.74 23.72 23.66
CA LYS A 99 -14.67 23.36 22.56
C LYS A 99 -14.35 22.03 21.88
N GLY A 100 -13.25 21.38 22.24
CA GLY A 100 -12.79 20.14 21.64
C GLY A 100 -11.44 19.71 22.20
N PHE A 101 -11.05 18.46 21.92
CA PHE A 101 -9.79 17.86 22.35
C PHE A 101 -9.17 17.07 21.19
N GLN A 102 -7.87 16.81 21.28
CA GLN A 102 -7.15 15.98 20.30
C GLN A 102 -7.48 14.50 20.50
N LEU A 103 -7.66 13.74 19.40
CA LEU A 103 -8.05 12.33 19.45
C LEU A 103 -7.09 11.44 20.24
N ASP A 104 -5.80 11.79 20.34
CA ASP A 104 -4.82 11.07 21.17
C ASP A 104 -5.22 11.00 22.65
N TYR A 105 -6.11 11.88 23.12
CA TYR A 105 -6.68 11.80 24.46
C TYR A 105 -7.49 10.51 24.70
N LEU A 106 -8.04 9.87 23.67
CA LEU A 106 -8.82 8.63 23.81
C LEU A 106 -7.99 7.49 24.40
N ALA A 107 -6.68 7.44 24.13
CA ALA A 107 -5.78 6.50 24.78
C ALA A 107 -5.73 6.74 26.30
N LYS A 108 -5.63 8.01 26.72
CA LYS A 108 -5.63 8.40 28.14
C LYS A 108 -6.97 8.15 28.82
N ALA A 109 -8.09 8.31 28.12
CA ALA A 109 -9.42 8.03 28.67
C ALA A 109 -9.57 6.58 29.15
N SER A 110 -8.81 5.64 28.57
CA SER A 110 -8.78 4.24 29.02
C SER A 110 -7.95 4.03 30.29
N GLU A 111 -7.13 5.01 30.69
CA GLU A 111 -6.23 4.93 31.85
C GLU A 111 -6.76 5.72 33.05
N VAL A 112 -7.52 6.79 32.80
CA VAL A 112 -8.14 7.61 33.85
C VAL A 112 -9.21 6.79 34.55
N LYS A 113 -9.07 6.63 35.87
CA LYS A 113 -9.95 5.82 36.70
C LYS A 113 -10.67 6.64 37.75
N ASP A 114 -11.92 6.28 38.04
CA ASP A 114 -12.65 6.86 39.16
C ASP A 114 -11.98 6.51 40.50
N PRO A 115 -12.14 7.34 41.54
CA PRO A 115 -11.43 7.14 42.80
C PRO A 115 -11.98 5.96 43.63
N VAL A 116 -13.26 5.61 43.47
CA VAL A 116 -14.00 4.65 44.31
C VAL A 116 -13.87 3.23 43.79
N TYR A 117 -14.33 2.97 42.57
CA TYR A 117 -14.43 1.63 41.98
C TYR A 117 -13.32 1.31 40.97
N LYS A 118 -12.47 2.31 40.64
CA LYS A 118 -11.37 2.19 39.68
C LYS A 118 -11.82 1.85 38.26
N HIS A 119 -13.07 2.13 37.91
CA HIS A 119 -13.60 2.08 36.56
C HIS A 119 -12.98 3.17 35.70
N THR A 120 -12.75 2.86 34.43
CA THR A 120 -12.13 3.79 33.49
C THR A 120 -13.13 4.84 33.00
N LEU A 121 -12.64 5.96 32.49
CA LEU A 121 -13.51 6.96 31.85
C LEU A 121 -14.25 6.37 30.64
N THR A 122 -13.62 5.44 29.92
CA THR A 122 -14.26 4.66 28.85
C THR A 122 -15.38 3.74 29.33
N TYR A 123 -15.26 3.17 30.54
CA TYR A 123 -16.35 2.39 31.15
C TYR A 123 -17.57 3.27 31.41
N HIS A 124 -17.35 4.44 32.02
CA HIS A 124 -18.45 5.39 32.26
C HIS A 124 -19.07 5.89 30.96
N LEU A 125 -18.28 6.15 29.92
CA LEU A 125 -18.82 6.47 28.60
C LEU A 125 -19.80 5.39 28.12
N ALA A 126 -19.41 4.12 28.19
CA ALA A 126 -20.25 3.01 27.73
C ALA A 126 -21.57 2.91 28.50
N GLU A 127 -21.54 3.15 29.83
CA GLU A 127 -22.75 3.17 30.66
C GLU A 127 -23.70 4.35 30.34
N TYR A 128 -23.16 5.49 29.89
CA TYR A 128 -23.94 6.70 29.60
C TYR A 128 -24.43 6.81 28.14
N MET A 129 -23.92 5.97 27.22
CA MET A 129 -24.21 6.07 25.79
C MET A 129 -25.54 5.46 25.38
#